data_AF-A0A6L7XM12-F1
#
_entry.id   AF-A0A6L7XM12-F1
#
_cell.length_a   1.000
_cell.length_b   1.000
_cell.length_c   1.000
_cell.angle_alpha   90.00
_cell.angle_beta   90.00
_cell.angle_gamma   90.00
#
_symmetry.space_group_name_H-M   'P 1'
#
loop_
_entity.id
_entity.type
_entity.pdbx_description
1 polymer ?
#
loop_
_entity_poly.entity_id
_entity_poly.type
_entity_poly.pdbx_seq_one_letter_code
_entity_poly.pdbx_strand_id
1 'polypeptide(L)'
;MCHRRLPAILVVSLLALGLVSPAQADPTPQLIEVFKRSMLSWSIDYDTLRPNRAGAACIPWDSLDEAFLDEGIFEALGYAWQVAGEPVAARAAMEGCERMRRGNQLGKTCTCELLLYNDDVRLVLPEAAE
;
A
#
# COMPACT_ATOMS: atom_id res chain seq x y z
N MET A 1 -27.31 -48.49 -55.48
CA MET A 1 -28.04 -47.40 -54.81
C MET A 1 -27.33 -47.12 -53.48
N CYS A 2 -26.43 -46.14 -53.44
CA CYS A 2 -25.71 -45.75 -52.21
C CYS A 2 -26.39 -44.51 -51.61
N HIS A 3 -26.97 -44.66 -50.42
CA HIS A 3 -27.50 -43.55 -49.64
C HIS A 3 -26.34 -42.72 -49.04
N ARG A 4 -26.23 -41.47 -49.48
CA ARG A 4 -25.48 -40.41 -48.78
C ARG A 4 -26.15 -40.18 -47.41
N ARG A 5 -25.39 -40.32 -46.32
CA ARG A 5 -25.74 -39.77 -45.00
C ARG A 5 -24.79 -38.61 -44.72
N LEU A 6 -25.36 -37.41 -44.51
CA LEU A 6 -24.65 -36.20 -44.10
C LEU A 6 -24.06 -36.38 -42.69
N PRO A 7 -22.90 -35.79 -42.37
CA PRO A 7 -22.43 -35.73 -40.99
C PRO A 7 -23.17 -34.62 -40.24
N ALA A 8 -23.69 -34.98 -39.06
CA ALA A 8 -24.24 -34.04 -38.10
C ALA A 8 -23.11 -33.14 -37.57
N ILE A 9 -23.18 -31.85 -37.87
CA ILE A 9 -22.27 -30.82 -37.36
C ILE A 9 -22.64 -30.61 -35.90
N LEU A 10 -21.79 -31.11 -34.99
CA LEU A 10 -21.88 -30.88 -33.56
C LEU A 10 -21.42 -29.44 -33.29
N VAL A 11 -22.36 -28.51 -33.17
CA VAL A 11 -22.07 -27.13 -32.77
C VAL A 11 -21.81 -27.14 -31.26
N VAL A 12 -20.54 -27.23 -30.87
CA VAL A 12 -20.11 -27.02 -29.48
C VAL A 12 -20.13 -25.52 -29.23
N SER A 13 -21.19 -25.03 -28.59
CA SER A 13 -21.29 -23.65 -28.13
C SER A 13 -20.28 -23.42 -27.00
N LEU A 14 -19.15 -22.79 -27.30
CA LEU A 14 -18.26 -22.20 -26.29
C LEU A 14 -19.01 -21.06 -25.59
N LEU A 15 -19.55 -21.33 -24.40
CA LEU A 15 -19.88 -20.28 -23.43
C LEU A 15 -18.56 -19.78 -22.84
N ALA A 16 -18.01 -18.73 -23.44
CA ALA A 16 -16.97 -17.93 -22.81
C ALA A 16 -17.61 -17.17 -21.63
N LEU A 17 -17.59 -17.78 -20.44
CA LEU A 17 -17.76 -17.05 -19.19
C LEU A 17 -16.60 -16.06 -19.09
N GLY A 18 -16.86 -14.80 -19.38
CA GLY A 18 -15.92 -13.72 -19.14
C GLY A 18 -15.56 -13.70 -17.65
N LEU A 19 -14.32 -14.06 -17.35
CA LEU A 19 -13.72 -13.86 -16.03
C LEU A 19 -13.60 -12.35 -15.83
N VAL A 20 -14.58 -11.74 -15.17
CA VAL A 20 -14.41 -10.42 -14.57
C VAL A 20 -13.54 -10.65 -13.34
N SER A 21 -12.24 -10.44 -13.45
CA SER A 21 -11.38 -10.36 -12.27
C SER A 21 -11.92 -9.26 -11.35
N PRO A 22 -12.07 -9.48 -10.04
CA PRO A 22 -12.32 -8.38 -9.13
C PRO A 22 -11.15 -7.41 -9.29
N ALA A 23 -11.44 -6.15 -9.65
CA ALA A 23 -10.45 -5.10 -9.54
C ALA A 23 -9.98 -5.08 -8.08
N GLN A 24 -8.72 -5.42 -7.83
CA GLN A 24 -8.15 -5.32 -6.49
C GLN A 24 -8.28 -3.85 -6.07
N ALA A 25 -8.96 -3.60 -4.96
CA ALA A 25 -9.14 -2.24 -4.47
C ALA A 25 -7.78 -1.66 -4.07
N ASP A 26 -7.51 -0.41 -4.45
CA ASP A 26 -6.30 0.31 -4.05
C ASP A 26 -6.31 0.52 -2.52
N PRO A 27 -5.36 -0.08 -1.76
CA PRO A 27 -5.35 0.03 -0.30
C PRO A 27 -4.82 1.39 0.20
N THR A 28 -4.33 2.24 -0.71
CA THR A 28 -3.64 3.49 -0.37
C THR A 28 -4.39 4.40 0.59
N PRO A 29 -5.70 4.67 0.43
CA PRO A 29 -6.44 5.51 1.38
C PRO A 29 -6.43 4.94 2.80
N GLN A 30 -6.60 3.62 2.95
CA GLN A 30 -6.62 2.95 4.25
C GLN A 30 -5.22 2.95 4.88
N LEU A 31 -4.15 2.75 4.09
CA LEU A 31 -2.77 2.85 4.57
C LEU A 31 -2.44 4.26 5.11
N ILE A 32 -3.00 5.31 4.51
CA ILE A 32 -2.86 6.69 5.01
C ILE A 32 -3.58 6.85 6.35
N GLU A 33 -4.77 6.27 6.51
CA GLU A 33 -5.51 6.28 7.78
C GLU A 33 -4.74 5.54 8.87
N VAL A 34 -4.21 4.34 8.58
CA VAL A 34 -3.33 3.58 9.47
C VAL A 34 -2.12 4.43 9.86
N PHE A 35 -1.47 5.12 8.91
CA PHE A 35 -0.34 5.99 9.20
C PHE A 35 -0.68 7.13 10.15
N LYS A 36 -1.76 7.87 9.88
CA LYS A 36 -2.20 8.98 10.73
C LYS A 36 -2.59 8.48 12.13
N ARG A 37 -3.31 7.36 12.22
CA ARG A 37 -3.64 6.68 13.49
C ARG A 37 -2.37 6.28 14.25
N SER A 38 -1.37 5.75 13.55
CA SER A 38 -0.08 5.38 14.12
C SER A 38 0.64 6.62 14.66
N MET A 39 0.66 7.74 13.93
CA MET A 39 1.26 8.97 14.45
C MET A 39 0.53 9.53 15.67
N LEU A 40 -0.80 9.46 15.68
CA LEU A 40 -1.61 9.87 16.82
C LEU A 40 -1.35 9.02 18.07
N SER A 41 -1.03 7.73 17.93
CA SER A 41 -0.63 6.89 19.08
C SER A 41 0.67 7.37 19.74
N TRP A 42 1.49 8.13 19.01
CA TRP A 42 2.67 8.83 19.51
C TRP A 42 2.40 10.29 19.89
N SER A 43 1.12 10.68 20.01
CA SER A 43 0.66 12.05 20.32
C SER A 43 1.07 13.08 19.27
N ILE A 44 1.20 12.69 18.00
CA ILE A 44 1.51 13.59 16.89
C ILE A 44 0.38 13.54 15.87
N ASP A 45 -0.28 14.68 15.66
CA ASP A 45 -1.26 14.83 14.60
C ASP A 45 -0.58 15.35 13.32
N TYR A 46 -0.41 14.47 12.32
CA TYR A 46 0.27 14.79 11.07
C TYR A 46 -0.36 15.98 10.33
N ASP A 47 -1.68 16.11 10.38
CA ASP A 47 -2.42 17.14 9.64
C ASP A 47 -2.21 18.53 10.25
N THR A 48 -1.76 18.60 11.50
CA THR A 48 -1.41 19.86 12.18
C THR A 48 0.03 20.30 11.94
N LEU A 49 0.87 19.45 11.33
CA LEU A 49 2.26 19.79 11.06
C LEU A 49 2.34 20.89 9.99
N ARG A 50 3.28 21.82 10.19
CA ARG A 50 3.51 22.94 9.25
C ARG A 50 3.91 22.41 7.85
N PRO A 51 3.75 23.23 6.80
CA PRO A 51 4.12 22.87 5.44
C PRO A 51 5.58 22.37 5.30
N ASN A 52 5.83 21.68 4.20
CA ASN A 52 7.02 20.85 3.98
C ASN A 52 7.08 19.69 4.98
N ARG A 53 5.93 19.10 5.30
CA ARG A 53 5.84 17.90 6.13
C ARG A 53 5.98 16.66 5.26
N ALA A 54 6.70 15.66 5.75
CA ALA A 54 6.85 14.37 5.11
C ALA A 54 6.57 13.27 6.13
N GLY A 55 5.93 12.20 5.68
CA GLY A 55 5.55 11.05 6.51
C GLY A 55 5.95 9.74 5.85
N ALA A 56 6.64 8.89 6.59
CA ALA A 56 7.07 7.56 6.17
C ALA A 56 6.67 6.53 7.22
N ALA A 57 6.38 5.31 6.78
CA ALA A 57 6.04 4.20 7.67
C ALA A 57 6.60 2.88 7.16
N CYS A 58 6.85 1.97 8.09
CA CYS A 58 7.27 0.61 7.77
C CYS A 58 6.03 -0.25 7.53
N ILE A 59 5.74 -0.54 6.27
CA ILE A 59 4.53 -1.27 5.86
C ILE A 59 4.83 -2.77 5.82
N PRO A 60 4.10 -3.60 6.58
CA PRO A 60 4.30 -5.04 6.60
C PRO A 60 3.50 -5.70 5.47
N TRP A 61 3.93 -5.50 4.22
CA TRP A 61 3.20 -5.94 3.03
C TRP A 61 2.79 -7.42 3.06
N ASP A 62 3.64 -8.29 3.59
CA ASP A 62 3.40 -9.74 3.67
C ASP A 62 2.29 -10.15 4.66
N SER A 63 1.96 -9.27 5.62
CA SER A 63 0.95 -9.52 6.65
C SER A 63 -0.12 -8.42 6.70
N LEU A 64 -0.27 -7.66 5.61
CA LEU A 64 -1.27 -6.62 5.49
C LEU A 64 -2.61 -7.26 5.11
N ASP A 65 -3.59 -7.18 6.00
CA ASP A 65 -4.96 -7.66 5.79
C ASP A 65 -6.00 -6.59 6.17
N GLU A 66 -7.28 -6.87 5.91
CA GLU A 66 -8.38 -5.94 6.22
C GLU A 66 -8.43 -5.57 7.70
N ALA A 67 -8.19 -6.54 8.60
CA ALA A 67 -8.19 -6.30 10.04
C ALA A 67 -7.07 -5.31 10.44
N PHE A 68 -5.88 -5.44 9.86
CA PHE A 68 -4.80 -4.50 10.07
C PHE A 68 -5.12 -3.11 9.53
N LEU A 69 -5.75 -3.01 8.35
CA LEU A 69 -6.15 -1.73 7.78
C LEU A 69 -7.16 -1.00 8.67
N ASP A 70 -8.10 -1.73 9.26
CA ASP A 70 -9.15 -1.17 10.12
C ASP A 70 -8.61 -0.72 11.48
N GLU A 71 -7.81 -1.53 12.16
CA GLU A 71 -7.47 -1.33 13.59
C GLU A 71 -5.96 -1.21 13.88
N GLY A 72 -5.12 -1.67 12.96
CA GLY A 72 -3.68 -1.78 13.14
C GLY A 72 -2.95 -0.43 13.22
N ILE A 73 -1.68 -0.49 13.63
CA ILE A 73 -0.72 0.61 13.60
C ILE A 73 0.62 0.13 13.04
N PHE A 74 1.35 1.03 12.38
CA PHE A 74 2.73 0.77 11.98
C PHE A 74 3.65 0.91 13.18
N GLU A 75 4.48 -0.11 13.40
CA GLU A 75 5.42 -0.16 14.52
C GLU A 75 6.64 0.76 14.32
N ALA A 76 6.95 1.13 13.08
CA ALA A 76 8.04 2.05 12.75
C ALA A 76 7.54 3.18 11.84
N LEU A 77 7.84 4.40 12.26
CA LEU A 77 7.37 5.65 11.65
C LEU A 77 8.56 6.60 11.44
N GLY A 78 8.38 7.55 10.53
CA GLY A 78 9.27 8.69 10.42
C GLY A 78 8.53 9.90 9.89
N TYR A 79 8.89 11.07 10.39
CA TYR A 79 8.30 12.32 9.95
C TYR A 79 9.32 13.45 10.01
N ALA A 80 9.11 14.47 9.19
CA ALA A 80 9.88 15.70 9.19
C ALA A 80 8.97 16.86 8.80
N TRP A 81 9.24 18.06 9.29
CA TRP A 81 8.48 19.27 8.98
C TRP A 81 9.38 20.50 9.16
N GLN A 82 9.05 21.63 8.53
CA GLN A 82 9.85 22.87 8.56
C GLN A 82 11.30 22.72 8.05
N VAL A 83 11.54 21.87 7.06
CA VAL A 83 12.86 21.74 6.41
C VAL A 83 12.87 22.40 5.03
N ALA A 84 14.08 22.56 4.46
CA ALA A 84 14.39 23.35 3.28
C ALA A 84 13.81 22.83 1.93
N GLY A 85 12.83 21.93 1.96
CA GLY A 85 12.12 21.41 0.78
C GLY A 85 11.78 19.93 0.83
N GLU A 86 11.05 19.46 -0.18
CA GLU A 86 10.58 18.06 -0.31
C GLU A 86 11.69 17.01 -0.20
N PRO A 87 12.83 17.12 -0.91
CA PRO A 87 13.86 16.07 -0.85
C PRO A 87 14.45 15.89 0.55
N VAL A 88 14.58 16.99 1.28
CA VAL A 88 15.12 16.98 2.65
C VAL A 88 14.09 16.41 3.62
N ALA A 89 12.82 16.80 3.47
CA ALA A 89 11.73 16.30 4.31
C ALA A 89 11.53 14.79 4.12
N ALA A 90 11.43 14.34 2.87
CA ALA A 90 11.28 12.94 2.53
C ALA A 90 12.45 12.10 3.05
N ARG A 91 13.69 12.55 2.82
CA ARG A 91 14.88 11.85 3.32
C ARG A 91 14.88 11.74 4.85
N ALA A 92 14.59 12.83 5.56
CA ALA A 92 14.55 12.81 7.01
C ALA A 92 13.46 11.90 7.57
N ALA A 93 12.27 11.90 6.95
CA ALA A 93 11.20 10.96 7.31
C ALA A 93 11.62 9.50 7.07
N MET A 94 12.18 9.19 5.90
CA MET A 94 12.66 7.84 5.58
C MET A 94 13.78 7.37 6.52
N GLU A 95 14.77 8.22 6.82
CA GLU A 95 15.83 7.92 7.78
C GLU A 95 15.28 7.75 9.22
N GLY A 96 14.20 8.47 9.56
CA GLY A 96 13.46 8.28 10.81
C GLY A 96 12.84 6.89 10.91
N CYS A 97 12.09 6.49 9.87
CA CYS A 97 11.47 5.16 9.76
C CYS A 97 12.53 4.05 9.82
N GLU A 98 13.47 4.08 8.86
CA GLU A 98 14.90 3.86 9.06
C GLU A 98 15.42 3.32 10.40
N ARG A 99 15.49 4.28 11.32
CA ARG A 99 16.03 4.14 12.65
C ARG A 99 15.04 3.45 13.58
N MET A 100 13.75 3.77 13.50
CA MET A 100 12.72 3.12 14.32
C MET A 100 12.62 1.63 13.98
N ARG A 101 12.59 1.25 12.69
CA ARG A 101 12.56 -0.14 12.25
C ARG A 101 13.71 -0.96 12.83
N ARG A 102 14.93 -0.42 12.78
CA ARG A 102 16.12 -1.04 13.37
C ARG A 102 16.07 -1.08 14.89
N GLY A 103 15.66 0.02 15.53
CA GLY A 103 15.54 0.13 16.98
C GLY A 103 14.53 -0.86 17.57
N ASN A 104 13.43 -1.08 16.85
CA ASN A 104 12.37 -2.03 17.21
C ASN A 104 12.66 -3.45 16.72
N GLN A 105 13.83 -3.69 16.11
CA GLN A 105 14.28 -5.02 15.67
C GLN A 105 13.32 -5.72 14.68
N LEU A 106 12.62 -4.95 13.85
CA LEU A 106 11.60 -5.48 12.91
C LEU A 106 12.20 -6.27 11.73
N GLY A 107 13.52 -6.29 11.55
CA GLY A 107 14.15 -7.10 10.52
C GLY A 107 13.57 -6.83 9.12
N LYS A 108 13.18 -7.88 8.40
CA LYS A 108 12.58 -7.78 7.05
C LYS A 108 11.05 -7.89 7.05
N THR A 109 10.39 -7.77 8.20
CA THR A 109 8.93 -7.95 8.28
C THR A 109 8.14 -6.79 7.67
N CYS A 110 8.81 -5.67 7.42
CA CYS A 110 8.22 -4.49 6.79
C CYS A 110 9.29 -3.70 6.02
N THR A 111 8.82 -2.85 5.11
CA THR A 111 9.66 -1.92 4.34
C THR A 111 9.23 -0.48 4.63
N CYS A 112 10.20 0.40 4.92
CA CYS A 112 9.90 1.82 5.05
C CYS A 112 9.61 2.44 3.69
N GLU A 113 8.43 3.02 3.55
CA GLU A 113 7.97 3.74 2.36
C GLU A 113 7.59 5.18 2.72
N LEU A 114 7.73 6.10 1.77
CA LEU A 114 7.22 7.45 1.91
C LEU A 114 5.72 7.44 1.57
N LEU A 115 4.86 7.76 2.53
CA LEU A 115 3.41 7.78 2.28
C LEU A 115 2.92 9.15 1.84
N LEU A 116 3.36 10.21 2.52
CA LEU A 116 2.84 11.55 2.35
C LEU A 116 3.94 12.61 2.25
N TYR A 117 3.73 13.57 1.36
CA TYR A 117 4.38 14.87 1.40
C TYR A 117 3.31 15.97 1.39
N ASN A 118 3.22 16.72 2.49
CA ASN A 118 2.07 17.55 2.81
C ASN A 118 0.77 16.74 2.77
N ASP A 119 -0.05 16.93 1.75
CA ASP A 119 -1.30 16.21 1.53
C ASP A 119 -1.22 15.26 0.33
N ASP A 120 -0.09 15.27 -0.38
CA ASP A 120 0.08 14.46 -1.56
C ASP A 120 0.59 13.06 -1.20
N VAL A 121 -0.06 12.05 -1.78
CA VAL A 121 0.36 10.67 -1.64
C VAL A 121 1.60 10.38 -2.49
N ARG A 122 2.56 9.66 -1.91
CA ARG A 122 3.84 9.28 -2.52
C ARG A 122 4.16 7.78 -2.41
N LEU A 123 3.21 7.00 -1.91
CA LEU A 123 3.35 5.56 -1.73
C LEU A 123 3.56 4.84 -3.06
N VAL A 124 4.56 3.96 -3.10
CA VAL A 124 4.76 3.01 -4.20
C VAL A 124 4.25 1.66 -3.73
N LEU A 125 3.23 1.13 -4.39
CA LEU A 125 2.70 -0.20 -4.10
C LEU A 125 3.67 -1.27 -4.63
N PRO A 126 3.92 -2.36 -3.89
CA PRO A 126 4.63 -3.50 -4.44
C PRO A 126 3.83 -4.07 -5.62
N GLU A 127 4.52 -4.42 -6.69
CA GLU A 127 3.91 -5.17 -7.78
C GLU A 127 3.39 -6.50 -7.20
N ALA A 128 2.12 -6.84 -7.48
CA ALA A 128 1.55 -8.10 -7.02
C ALA A 128 2.43 -9.25 -7.54
N ALA A 129 3.05 -10.00 -6.64
CA ALA A 129 3.80 -11.19 -7.01
C ALA A 129 2.82 -12.20 -7.63
N GLU A 130 2.97 -12.45 -8.93
CA GLU A 130 2.22 -13.44 -9.71
C GLU A 130 2.44 -14.88 -9.20
#